data_AF-A0A261AV31-F1
#
_entry.id   AF-A0A261AV31-F1
#
_cell.length_a   1.000
_cell.length_b   1.000
_cell.length_c   1.000
_cell.angle_alpha   90.00
_cell.angle_beta   90.00
_cell.angle_gamma   90.00
#
_symmetry.space_group_name_H-M   'P 1'
#
loop_
_entity.id
_entity.type
_entity.pdbx_description
1 polymer ?
#
loop_
_entity_poly.entity_id
_entity_poly.type
_entity_poly.pdbx_seq_one_letter_code
_entity_poly.pdbx_strand_id
1 'polypeptide(L)'
;MGQGYHGSSTMVSRITPLNRLDLDPPLPFQFELIVKDCCSAARYCCRNTLVKYHHRHDDSPCPATWDGWNCFDSSDEGLVVKQCPNYIYGGTNVKTDYDRHSKKLCKGSGWDLPEKTGGMKEYTDYAGCMQNDDAEARLLAGMLTYSASVIFLVPAVFLLNWLRPIRYQPMFILHRHLLISCLLYGVFYLSTATLFVVSFAPLSSQVYQNHIFCRLLFSIQLRYLRLTNFSWMLAEAVYLFRLLHTAQHSEGETMRSYKIICWGLPGAITFVYFVVRGLNDDVGMCWIENSTVAWVEWMIFAPSLLAMGVNLLLLGLVVIILVKKLRCNPHLERIQYRKAVRGAFMLIPVFGVQQLLTIYRFSNTYYQVTDQSLNGLQGFFVSFIVCYTNRSVIECLQKWWNSHQEKSALGAECRQRMSIQESGKLILKSPPLTEHVQL
;
A
#
# COMPACT_ATOMS: atom_id res chain seq x y z
N MET A 1 83.20 11.00 15.04
CA MET A 1 82.24 11.55 16.02
C MET A 1 81.12 12.19 15.23
N GLY A 2 79.98 11.51 15.15
CA GLY A 2 78.80 11.96 14.42
C GLY A 2 77.85 12.74 15.31
N GLN A 3 77.28 13.81 14.76
CA GLN A 3 76.10 14.54 15.21
C GLN A 3 75.51 15.12 13.92
N GLY A 4 74.25 14.98 13.54
CA GLY A 4 73.06 14.48 14.20
C GLY A 4 71.89 15.12 13.42
N TYR A 5 71.36 14.40 12.42
CA TYR A 5 70.15 14.79 11.70
C TYR A 5 68.96 14.65 12.65
N HIS A 6 68.28 15.75 12.97
CA HIS A 6 66.92 15.71 13.51
C HIS A 6 65.97 16.44 12.54
N GLY A 7 65.54 15.71 11.51
CA GLY A 7 64.31 16.02 10.80
C GLY A 7 63.14 15.57 11.67
N SER A 8 62.42 16.52 12.26
CA SER A 8 61.14 16.26 12.92
C SER A 8 60.09 15.95 11.85
N SER A 9 59.93 14.67 11.53
CA SER A 9 58.80 14.20 10.71
C SER A 9 57.56 14.15 11.60
N THR A 10 56.81 15.24 11.64
CA THR A 10 55.41 15.21 12.06
C THR A 10 54.65 14.29 11.11
N MET A 11 54.32 13.07 11.56
CA MET A 11 53.34 12.23 10.89
C MET A 11 51.99 12.95 10.95
N VAL A 12 51.68 13.71 9.89
CA VAL A 12 50.33 14.19 9.62
C VAL A 12 49.49 12.94 9.36
N SER A 13 48.54 12.66 10.25
CA SER A 13 47.58 11.58 10.05
C SER A 13 46.85 11.85 8.72
N ARG A 14 46.84 10.86 7.81
CA ARG A 14 46.05 10.90 6.57
C ARG A 14 44.57 10.68 6.90
N ILE A 15 43.97 11.62 7.63
CA ILE A 15 42.54 11.62 7.89
C ILE A 15 41.92 12.61 6.90
N THR A 16 41.29 12.10 5.86
CA THR A 16 40.46 12.92 4.97
C THR A 16 39.25 13.39 5.78
N PRO A 17 39.02 14.71 5.91
CA PRO A 17 37.86 15.20 6.63
C PRO A 17 36.59 14.78 5.87
N LEU A 18 35.52 14.46 6.61
CA LEU A 18 34.30 13.87 6.06
C LEU A 18 33.66 14.70 4.93
N ASN A 19 33.81 16.04 5.01
CA ASN A 19 33.37 16.99 3.97
C ASN A 19 34.21 16.99 2.68
N ARG A 20 35.32 16.23 2.64
CA ARG A 20 36.20 16.03 1.48
C ARG A 20 36.30 14.57 1.06
N LEU A 21 35.49 13.69 1.67
CA LEU A 21 35.46 12.27 1.33
C LEU A 21 34.53 12.07 0.14
N ASP A 22 35.11 11.99 -1.05
CA ASP A 22 34.37 11.72 -2.28
C ASP A 22 34.27 10.21 -2.48
N LEU A 23 33.07 9.66 -2.30
CA LEU A 23 32.76 8.24 -2.44
C LEU A 23 31.79 8.08 -3.60
N ASP A 24 31.98 7.05 -4.41
CA ASP A 24 31.07 6.71 -5.50
C ASP A 24 30.46 5.33 -5.22
N PRO A 25 29.14 5.23 -4.91
CA PRO A 25 28.15 6.31 -4.89
C PRO A 25 28.28 7.26 -3.68
N PRO A 26 27.80 8.51 -3.79
CA PRO A 26 27.88 9.50 -2.72
C PRO A 26 27.11 9.02 -1.48
N LEU A 27 27.68 9.28 -0.31
CA LEU A 27 27.03 8.99 0.96
C LEU A 27 25.72 9.79 1.06
N PRO A 28 24.65 9.23 1.65
CA PRO A 28 23.41 9.95 1.87
C PRO A 28 23.66 11.28 2.61
N PHE A 29 22.95 12.35 2.26
CA PHE A 29 23.12 13.68 2.89
C PHE A 29 23.06 13.64 4.44
N GLN A 30 22.27 12.73 5.00
CA GLN A 30 22.13 12.55 6.44
C GLN A 30 23.32 11.85 7.11
N PHE A 31 24.15 11.14 6.34
CA PHE A 31 25.28 10.39 6.87
C PHE A 31 26.29 11.31 7.56
N GLU A 32 26.58 12.48 6.98
CA GLU A 32 27.51 13.44 7.60
C GLU A 32 27.02 13.92 8.98
N LEU A 33 25.72 14.19 9.10
CA LEU A 33 25.09 14.62 10.35
C LEU A 33 25.13 13.51 11.40
N ILE A 34 24.69 12.30 11.03
CA ILE A 34 24.68 11.13 11.92
C ILE A 34 26.08 10.84 12.45
N VAL A 35 27.09 10.89 11.57
CA VAL A 35 28.49 10.65 11.96
C VAL A 35 29.01 11.73 12.90
N LYS A 36 28.70 13.02 12.65
CA LYS A 36 29.09 14.11 13.55
C LYS A 36 28.49 13.93 14.95
N ASP A 37 27.21 13.60 15.04
CA ASP A 37 26.53 13.40 16.32
C ASP A 37 27.06 12.17 17.06
N CYS A 38 27.29 11.06 16.34
CA CYS A 38 27.92 9.86 16.89
C CYS A 38 29.33 10.16 17.44
N CYS A 39 30.16 10.89 16.70
CA CYS A 39 31.48 11.31 17.18
C CYS A 39 31.40 12.22 18.42
N SER A 40 30.41 13.11 18.47
CA SER A 40 30.16 13.97 19.64
C SER A 40 29.78 13.14 20.88
N ALA A 41 28.86 12.18 20.71
CA ALA A 41 28.44 11.26 21.76
C ALA A 41 29.61 10.39 22.27
N ALA A 42 30.46 9.89 21.36
CA ALA A 42 31.66 9.15 21.72
C ALA A 42 32.64 9.99 22.56
N ARG A 43 32.87 11.26 22.18
CA ARG A 43 33.71 12.18 22.97
C ARG A 43 33.12 12.45 24.35
N TYR A 44 31.81 12.62 24.44
CA TYR A 44 31.10 12.79 25.71
C TYR A 44 31.28 11.57 26.61
N CYS A 45 31.07 10.36 26.08
CA CYS A 45 31.28 9.10 26.79
C CYS A 45 32.71 8.97 27.31
N CYS A 46 33.70 9.26 26.45
CA CYS A 46 35.11 9.21 26.81
C CYS A 46 35.41 10.11 28.01
N ARG A 47 35.01 11.38 27.96
CA ARG A 47 35.32 12.37 29.01
C ARG A 47 34.57 12.09 30.31
N ASN A 48 33.31 11.66 30.23
CA ASN A 48 32.43 11.64 31.40
C ASN A 48 32.28 10.28 32.07
N THR A 49 32.49 9.19 31.32
CA THR A 49 32.34 7.81 31.81
C THR A 49 33.68 7.10 31.79
N LEU A 50 34.31 6.94 30.61
CA LEU A 50 35.50 6.08 30.47
C LEU A 50 36.71 6.60 31.26
N VAL A 51 37.03 7.90 31.15
CA VAL A 51 38.13 8.51 31.91
C VAL A 51 37.88 8.41 33.43
N LYS A 52 36.64 8.61 33.88
CA LYS A 52 36.30 8.54 35.32
C LYS A 52 36.40 7.11 35.86
N TYR A 53 35.98 6.13 35.09
CA TYR A 53 36.10 4.72 35.44
C TYR A 53 37.58 4.32 35.62
N HIS A 54 38.46 4.70 34.69
CA HIS A 54 39.89 4.43 34.80
C HIS A 54 40.53 5.03 36.06
N HIS A 55 40.02 6.15 36.57
CA HIS A 55 40.52 6.76 37.80
C HIS A 55 39.94 6.14 39.09
N ARG A 56 38.80 5.43 39.03
CA ARG A 56 38.09 4.92 40.22
C ARG A 56 38.43 3.48 40.60
N HIS A 57 39.11 2.70 39.74
CA HIS A 57 39.42 1.28 39.98
C HIS A 57 38.19 0.52 40.52
N ASP A 58 37.12 0.54 39.74
CA ASP A 58 35.85 -0.09 40.08
C ASP A 58 35.90 -1.58 39.71
N ASP A 59 35.77 -2.45 40.72
CA ASP A 59 35.91 -3.93 40.65
C ASP A 59 34.68 -4.63 40.05
N SER A 60 33.76 -3.87 39.45
CA SER A 60 32.60 -4.40 38.75
C SER A 60 32.99 -5.45 37.70
N PRO A 61 32.23 -6.55 37.55
CA PRO A 61 32.54 -7.61 36.59
C PRO A 61 32.55 -7.11 35.14
N CYS A 62 31.78 -6.07 34.82
CA CYS A 62 31.74 -5.46 33.49
C CYS A 62 32.25 -4.01 33.50
N PRO A 63 33.38 -3.72 32.81
CA PRO A 63 33.97 -2.38 32.79
C PRO A 63 33.17 -1.40 31.94
N ALA A 64 33.29 -0.10 32.21
CA ALA A 64 32.70 0.93 31.37
C ALA A 64 33.25 0.87 29.93
N THR A 65 32.38 0.99 28.92
CA THR A 65 32.74 0.78 27.51
C THR A 65 31.90 1.62 26.54
N TRP A 66 32.44 1.85 25.34
CA TRP A 66 31.75 2.45 24.20
C TRP A 66 31.71 1.45 23.06
N ASP A 67 30.52 1.02 22.68
CA ASP A 67 30.32 -0.05 21.69
C ASP A 67 30.27 0.44 20.23
N GLY A 68 30.46 1.75 20.01
CA GLY A 68 30.35 2.41 18.71
C GLY A 68 29.03 3.17 18.52
N TRP A 69 28.02 2.91 19.34
CA TRP A 69 26.69 3.48 19.23
C TRP A 69 26.16 4.04 20.54
N ASN A 70 26.52 3.51 21.71
CA ASN A 70 26.04 3.98 23.01
C ASN A 70 27.13 3.83 24.08
N CYS A 71 26.98 4.59 25.17
CA CYS A 71 27.93 4.61 26.28
C CYS A 71 27.40 3.78 27.45
N PHE A 72 28.14 2.73 27.83
CA PHE A 72 27.80 1.87 28.97
C PHE A 72 28.75 2.18 30.13
N ASP A 73 28.17 2.42 31.30
CA ASP A 73 28.92 2.58 32.55
C ASP A 73 29.33 1.19 33.10
N SER A 74 30.16 1.14 34.15
CA SER A 74 30.44 -0.12 34.85
C SER A 74 29.16 -0.72 35.42
N SER A 75 29.08 -2.06 35.43
CA SER A 75 27.88 -2.75 35.89
C SER A 75 28.19 -4.08 36.58
N ASP A 76 27.36 -4.41 37.55
CA ASP A 76 27.23 -5.76 38.11
C ASP A 76 26.55 -6.72 37.12
N GLU A 77 26.60 -8.01 37.43
CA GLU A 77 26.00 -9.07 36.62
C GLU A 77 24.51 -8.83 36.39
N GLY A 78 24.07 -8.99 35.14
CA GLY A 78 22.66 -8.83 34.77
C GLY A 78 22.46 -8.08 33.46
N LEU A 79 21.20 -7.75 33.19
CA LEU A 79 20.79 -7.07 31.97
C LEU A 79 20.86 -5.55 32.17
N VAL A 80 21.73 -4.90 31.40
CA VAL A 80 21.89 -3.45 31.38
C VAL A 80 21.03 -2.87 30.26
N VAL A 81 20.12 -1.96 30.63
CA VAL A 81 19.19 -1.32 29.70
C VAL A 81 19.55 0.16 29.59
N LYS A 82 19.81 0.63 28.37
CA LYS A 82 20.14 2.04 28.07
C LYS A 82 19.20 2.58 27.00
N GLN A 83 18.85 3.86 27.12
CA GLN A 83 18.06 4.55 26.10
C GLN A 83 18.79 4.56 24.75
N CYS A 84 18.03 4.40 23.68
CA CYS A 84 18.57 4.44 22.32
C CYS A 84 19.13 5.84 22.00
N PRO A 85 20.30 5.95 21.35
CA PRO A 85 20.86 7.24 20.98
C PRO A 85 20.03 7.94 19.90
N ASN A 86 19.79 9.24 20.04
CA ASN A 86 18.90 9.98 19.12
C ASN A 86 19.43 10.08 17.68
N TYR A 87 20.75 10.08 17.49
CA TYR A 87 21.38 10.24 16.18
C TYR A 87 21.23 9.02 15.26
N ILE A 88 20.84 7.86 15.80
CA ILE A 88 20.65 6.64 14.99
C ILE A 88 19.47 6.77 14.02
N TYR A 89 18.58 7.73 14.26
CA TYR A 89 17.36 7.95 13.49
C TYR A 89 17.49 9.02 12.38
N GLY A 90 18.64 9.68 12.27
CA GLY A 90 18.87 10.77 11.31
C GLY A 90 18.12 12.08 11.66
N GLY A 91 18.44 13.16 10.94
CA GLY A 91 17.98 14.52 11.28
C GLY A 91 16.48 14.79 11.08
N THR A 92 15.74 13.91 10.39
CA THR A 92 14.31 14.11 10.09
C THR A 92 13.36 13.37 11.05
N ASN A 93 13.88 12.44 11.86
CA ASN A 93 13.10 11.65 12.80
C ASN A 93 13.79 11.66 14.17
N VAL A 94 13.94 12.83 14.79
CA VAL A 94 14.14 12.86 16.25
C VAL A 94 12.87 12.27 16.85
N LYS A 95 12.82 10.95 17.01
CA LYS A 95 11.77 10.29 17.78
C LYS A 95 11.98 10.78 19.20
N THR A 96 11.16 11.74 19.59
CA THR A 96 11.05 12.24 20.98
C THR A 96 10.42 11.19 21.91
N ASP A 97 10.32 9.94 21.44
CA ASP A 97 9.76 8.83 22.18
C ASP A 97 10.89 8.18 22.97
N TYR A 98 11.04 8.64 24.22
CA TYR A 98 12.16 8.34 25.13
C TYR A 98 12.17 6.91 25.68
N ASP A 99 11.23 6.06 25.24
CA ASP A 99 10.97 4.75 25.82
C ASP A 99 11.68 3.59 25.09
N ARG A 100 12.43 3.86 24.03
CA ARG A 100 13.19 2.83 23.31
C ARG A 100 14.54 2.59 23.95
N HIS A 101 14.88 1.31 24.11
CA HIS A 101 16.08 0.91 24.82
C HIS A 101 16.90 -0.14 24.07
N SER A 102 18.22 0.04 24.10
CA SER A 102 19.23 -0.97 23.80
C SER A 102 19.52 -1.81 25.04
N LYS A 103 19.79 -3.10 24.85
CA LYS A 103 20.04 -4.05 25.93
C LYS A 103 21.43 -4.68 25.80
N LYS A 104 22.19 -4.72 26.88
CA LYS A 104 23.51 -5.34 26.95
C LYS A 104 23.58 -6.27 28.15
N LEU A 105 24.10 -7.47 27.97
CA LEU A 105 24.19 -8.47 29.05
C LEU A 105 25.58 -8.44 29.68
N CYS A 106 25.63 -8.25 31.00
CA CYS A 106 26.82 -8.41 31.81
C CYS A 106 26.81 -9.81 32.44
N LYS A 107 27.90 -10.57 32.24
CA LYS A 107 28.14 -11.87 32.88
C LYS A 107 29.25 -11.70 33.92
N GLY A 108 29.40 -12.66 34.84
CA GLY A 108 30.50 -12.64 35.82
C GLY A 108 31.90 -12.64 35.20
N SER A 109 32.01 -13.03 33.92
CA SER A 109 33.25 -12.97 33.14
C SER A 109 33.43 -11.70 32.30
N GLY A 110 32.55 -10.70 32.45
CA GLY A 110 32.52 -9.48 31.63
C GLY A 110 31.32 -9.40 30.68
N TRP A 111 31.38 -8.43 29.75
CA TRP A 111 30.32 -8.22 28.77
C TRP A 111 30.09 -9.44 27.88
N ASP A 112 28.84 -9.67 27.48
CA ASP A 112 28.48 -10.81 26.64
C ASP A 112 29.16 -10.77 25.26
N LEU A 113 29.77 -11.91 24.91
CA LEU A 113 30.58 -12.14 23.72
C LEU A 113 30.01 -13.36 22.98
N PRO A 114 29.10 -13.18 22.01
CA PRO A 114 28.44 -14.30 21.36
C PRO A 114 29.41 -15.14 20.53
N GLU A 115 29.26 -16.48 20.57
CA GLU A 115 30.09 -17.43 19.80
C GLU A 115 30.10 -17.14 18.29
N LYS A 116 28.98 -16.62 17.75
CA LYS A 116 28.86 -16.22 16.34
C LYS A 116 29.86 -15.13 15.92
N THR A 117 30.40 -14.37 16.87
CA THR A 117 31.43 -13.32 16.63
C THR A 117 32.85 -13.82 16.90
N GLY A 118 33.04 -15.13 17.10
CA GLY A 118 34.32 -15.71 17.51
C GLY A 118 34.77 -15.30 18.91
N GLY A 119 33.85 -14.76 19.73
CA GLY A 119 34.15 -14.26 21.08
C GLY A 119 35.06 -13.02 21.10
N MET A 120 35.20 -12.31 19.98
CA MET A 120 36.14 -11.18 19.88
C MET A 120 35.48 -9.81 20.08
N LYS A 121 34.15 -9.73 20.05
CA LYS A 121 33.43 -8.45 20.10
C LYS A 121 32.22 -8.51 21.02
N GLU A 122 32.12 -7.53 21.91
CA GLU A 122 30.97 -7.34 22.79
C GLU A 122 29.69 -7.17 21.95
N TYR A 123 28.59 -7.78 22.42
CA TYR A 123 27.30 -7.68 21.77
C TYR A 123 26.36 -6.74 22.51
N THR A 124 25.60 -5.96 21.77
CA THR A 124 24.53 -5.11 22.30
C THR A 124 23.33 -5.22 21.38
N ASP A 125 22.18 -5.51 21.96
CA ASP A 125 20.92 -5.67 21.25
C ASP A 125 20.26 -4.31 21.04
N TYR A 126 20.32 -3.83 19.79
CA TYR A 126 19.67 -2.61 19.31
C TYR A 126 18.33 -2.88 18.59
N ALA A 127 17.78 -4.09 18.64
CA ALA A 127 16.53 -4.43 17.95
C ALA A 127 15.38 -3.50 18.39
N GLY A 128 15.27 -3.22 19.69
CA GLY A 128 14.29 -2.29 20.24
C GLY A 128 14.46 -0.84 19.78
N CYS A 129 15.65 -0.47 19.30
CA CYS A 129 15.90 0.86 18.74
C CYS A 129 15.38 0.97 17.30
N MET A 130 15.47 -0.10 16.51
CA MET A 130 15.10 -0.10 15.09
C MET A 130 13.62 -0.39 14.83
N GLN A 131 12.89 -0.91 15.81
CA GLN A 131 11.52 -1.36 15.67
C GLN A 131 10.55 -0.20 15.35
N ASN A 132 9.94 -0.14 14.17
CA ASN A 132 9.06 0.96 13.78
C ASN A 132 7.59 0.55 13.84
N ASP A 133 7.08 0.34 15.06
CA ASP A 133 5.72 -0.17 15.31
C ASP A 133 4.64 0.61 14.55
N ASP A 134 4.81 1.93 14.37
CA ASP A 134 3.87 2.76 13.60
C ASP A 134 3.82 2.38 12.11
N ALA A 135 4.97 2.15 11.50
CA ALA A 135 5.08 1.76 10.10
C ALA A 135 4.62 0.32 9.89
N GLU A 136 4.93 -0.58 10.84
CA GLU A 136 4.48 -1.97 10.83
C GLU A 136 2.96 -2.06 10.98
N ALA A 137 2.37 -1.34 11.94
CA ALA A 137 0.92 -1.27 12.13
C ALA A 137 0.22 -0.73 10.88
N ARG A 138 0.77 0.33 10.26
CA ARG A 138 0.24 0.89 9.01
C ARG A 138 0.34 -0.12 7.85
N LEU A 139 1.47 -0.81 7.71
CA LEU A 139 1.69 -1.82 6.67
C LEU A 139 0.71 -2.98 6.83
N LEU A 140 0.58 -3.52 8.05
CA LEU A 140 -0.34 -4.60 8.39
C LEU A 140 -1.79 -4.21 8.11
N ALA A 141 -2.22 -3.03 8.57
CA ALA A 141 -3.56 -2.53 8.29
C ALA A 141 -3.82 -2.39 6.78
N GLY A 142 -2.86 -1.88 6.03
CA GLY A 142 -2.93 -1.81 4.57
C GLY A 142 -3.04 -3.20 3.93
N MET A 143 -2.18 -4.15 4.33
CA MET A 143 -2.23 -5.52 3.81
C MET A 143 -3.58 -6.18 4.03
N LEU A 144 -4.14 -6.09 5.24
CA LEU A 144 -5.44 -6.66 5.57
C LEU A 144 -6.57 -6.04 4.74
N THR A 145 -6.60 -4.71 4.66
CA THR A 145 -7.68 -3.97 3.98
C THR A 145 -7.62 -4.10 2.46
N TYR A 146 -6.44 -4.03 1.84
CA TYR A 146 -6.29 -4.27 0.40
C TYR A 146 -6.57 -5.73 0.03
N SER A 147 -6.20 -6.70 0.88
CA SER A 147 -6.54 -8.11 0.66
C SER A 147 -8.06 -8.33 0.66
N ALA A 148 -8.75 -7.79 1.66
CA ALA A 148 -10.20 -7.81 1.71
C ALA A 148 -10.82 -7.17 0.46
N SER A 149 -10.37 -5.98 0.07
CA SER A 149 -10.85 -5.32 -1.15
C SER A 149 -10.66 -6.18 -2.41
N VAL A 150 -9.50 -6.80 -2.61
CA VAL A 150 -9.25 -7.65 -3.78
C VAL A 150 -10.20 -8.85 -3.82
N ILE A 151 -10.44 -9.52 -2.68
CA ILE A 151 -11.38 -10.66 -2.59
C ILE A 151 -12.78 -10.27 -3.06
N PHE A 152 -13.26 -9.07 -2.73
CA PHE A 152 -14.57 -8.59 -3.16
C PHE A 152 -14.57 -8.02 -4.59
N LEU A 153 -13.46 -7.44 -5.05
CA LEU A 153 -13.35 -6.86 -6.38
C LEU A 153 -13.30 -7.92 -7.48
N VAL A 154 -12.61 -9.05 -7.26
CA VAL A 154 -12.45 -10.08 -8.29
C VAL A 154 -13.81 -10.63 -8.78
N PRO A 155 -14.74 -11.07 -7.91
CA PRO A 155 -16.05 -11.52 -8.35
C PRO A 155 -16.89 -10.38 -8.94
N ALA A 156 -16.80 -9.16 -8.40
CA ALA A 156 -17.55 -8.01 -8.93
C ALA A 156 -17.14 -7.67 -10.37
N VAL A 157 -15.83 -7.60 -10.64
CA VAL A 157 -15.29 -7.39 -12.00
C VAL A 157 -15.70 -8.55 -12.90
N PHE A 158 -15.64 -9.80 -12.42
CA PHE A 158 -16.09 -10.96 -13.18
C PHE A 158 -17.58 -10.86 -13.55
N LEU A 159 -18.46 -10.56 -12.60
CA LEU A 159 -19.91 -10.47 -12.81
C LEU A 159 -20.29 -9.39 -13.82
N LEU A 160 -19.76 -8.17 -13.67
CA LEU A 160 -20.02 -7.07 -14.60
C LEU A 160 -19.44 -7.33 -15.99
N ASN A 161 -18.34 -8.10 -16.06
CA ASN A 161 -17.86 -8.58 -17.34
C ASN A 161 -18.75 -9.69 -17.88
N TRP A 162 -19.22 -10.65 -17.11
CA TRP A 162 -19.86 -11.84 -17.67
C TRP A 162 -21.30 -11.61 -18.13
N LEU A 163 -22.09 -10.84 -17.37
CA LEU A 163 -23.50 -10.61 -17.64
C LEU A 163 -23.72 -9.74 -18.88
N ARG A 164 -24.04 -10.39 -20.03
CA ARG A 164 -24.25 -9.73 -21.33
C ARG A 164 -25.24 -8.55 -21.29
N PRO A 165 -26.39 -8.61 -20.60
CA PRO A 165 -27.37 -7.52 -20.62
C PRO A 165 -26.85 -6.20 -20.06
N ILE A 166 -25.95 -6.26 -19.08
CA ILE A 166 -25.40 -5.06 -18.40
C ILE A 166 -24.05 -4.63 -18.98
N ARG A 167 -23.24 -5.54 -19.54
CA ARG A 167 -21.88 -5.28 -20.05
C ARG A 167 -21.81 -4.12 -21.05
N TYR A 168 -22.83 -3.97 -21.89
CA TYR A 168 -22.85 -3.00 -22.98
C TYR A 168 -23.47 -1.65 -22.60
N GLN A 169 -24.07 -1.55 -21.41
CA GLN A 169 -24.67 -0.30 -20.96
C GLN A 169 -23.59 0.71 -20.57
N PRO A 170 -23.73 1.99 -20.96
CA PRO A 170 -22.71 3.03 -20.76
C PRO A 170 -22.28 3.19 -19.30
N MET A 171 -23.24 3.27 -18.37
CA MET A 171 -22.97 3.38 -16.92
C MET A 171 -22.14 2.21 -16.38
N PHE A 172 -22.45 0.97 -16.78
CA PHE A 172 -21.74 -0.22 -16.33
C PHE A 172 -20.33 -0.35 -16.92
N ILE A 173 -20.07 0.28 -18.09
CA ILE A 173 -18.71 0.38 -18.63
C ILE A 173 -17.83 1.23 -17.70
N LEU A 174 -18.32 2.38 -17.24
CA LEU A 174 -17.60 3.26 -16.29
C LEU A 174 -17.31 2.53 -14.98
N HIS A 175 -18.35 1.96 -14.37
CA HIS A 175 -18.26 1.16 -13.15
C HIS A 175 -17.23 0.04 -13.26
N ARG A 176 -17.25 -0.72 -14.36
CA ARG A 176 -16.27 -1.80 -14.58
C ARG A 176 -14.84 -1.26 -14.59
N HIS A 177 -14.58 -0.17 -15.32
CA HIS A 177 -13.23 0.38 -15.38
C HIS A 177 -12.77 1.00 -14.05
N LEU A 178 -13.69 1.61 -13.29
CA LEU A 178 -13.41 2.04 -11.91
C LEU A 178 -13.02 0.83 -11.04
N LEU A 179 -13.81 -0.25 -11.05
CA LEU A 179 -13.49 -1.47 -10.29
C LEU A 179 -12.16 -2.11 -10.73
N ILE A 180 -11.87 -2.14 -12.03
CA ILE A 180 -10.59 -2.64 -12.56
C ILE A 180 -9.43 -1.77 -12.05
N SER A 181 -9.57 -0.44 -12.02
CA SER A 181 -8.53 0.44 -11.50
C SER A 181 -8.25 0.19 -10.01
N CYS A 182 -9.31 0.00 -9.20
CA CYS A 182 -9.19 -0.37 -7.78
C CYS A 182 -8.52 -1.74 -7.61
N LEU A 183 -8.89 -2.73 -8.43
CA LEU A 183 -8.32 -4.07 -8.40
C LEU A 183 -6.83 -4.06 -8.74
N LEU A 184 -6.44 -3.39 -9.82
CA LEU A 184 -5.04 -3.25 -10.20
C LEU A 184 -4.24 -2.55 -9.10
N TYR A 185 -4.74 -1.45 -8.55
CA TYR A 185 -4.05 -0.76 -7.46
C TYR A 185 -3.85 -1.67 -6.23
N GLY A 186 -4.90 -2.41 -5.83
CA GLY A 186 -4.83 -3.34 -4.70
C GLY A 186 -3.86 -4.50 -4.94
N VAL A 187 -3.89 -5.13 -6.12
CA VAL A 187 -2.96 -6.21 -6.48
C VAL A 187 -1.51 -5.70 -6.50
N PHE A 188 -1.25 -4.54 -7.11
CA PHE A 188 0.08 -3.96 -7.11
C PHE A 188 0.54 -3.62 -5.69
N TYR A 189 -0.34 -3.07 -4.84
CA TYR A 189 0.00 -2.81 -3.43
C TYR A 189 0.39 -4.08 -2.68
N LEU A 190 -0.39 -5.14 -2.79
CA LEU A 190 -0.06 -6.41 -2.14
C LEU A 190 1.25 -6.98 -2.68
N SER A 191 1.47 -6.90 -4.00
CA SER A 191 2.71 -7.38 -4.61
C SER A 191 3.93 -6.60 -4.14
N THR A 192 3.88 -5.27 -4.08
CA THR A 192 5.05 -4.48 -3.67
C THR A 192 5.31 -4.61 -2.18
N ALA A 193 4.25 -4.69 -1.36
CA ALA A 193 4.38 -4.93 0.06
C ALA A 193 5.05 -6.29 0.36
N THR A 194 4.59 -7.38 -0.26
CA THR A 194 5.16 -8.72 -0.02
C THR A 194 6.54 -8.93 -0.65
N LEU A 195 6.81 -8.35 -1.82
CA LEU A 195 8.06 -8.57 -2.53
C LEU A 195 9.21 -7.69 -2.02
N PHE A 196 8.92 -6.49 -1.52
CA PHE A 196 9.95 -5.50 -1.18
C PHE A 196 9.95 -5.01 0.27
N VAL A 197 8.80 -4.99 0.97
CA VAL A 197 8.67 -4.21 2.23
C VAL A 197 8.62 -5.08 3.49
N VAL A 198 7.96 -6.24 3.47
CA VAL A 198 7.85 -7.10 4.66
C VAL A 198 9.22 -7.55 5.19
N SER A 199 9.33 -7.83 6.50
CA SER A 199 10.62 -8.05 7.21
C SER A 199 11.48 -9.22 6.69
N PHE A 200 10.97 -10.03 5.76
CA PHE A 200 11.70 -11.10 5.05
C PHE A 200 11.41 -11.09 3.55
N ALA A 201 11.17 -9.91 2.98
CA ALA A 201 10.81 -9.79 1.59
C ALA A 201 11.98 -10.25 0.69
N PRO A 202 11.72 -11.10 -0.31
CA PRO A 202 12.77 -11.73 -1.12
C PRO A 202 13.58 -10.74 -1.95
N LEU A 203 13.00 -9.59 -2.29
CA LEU A 203 13.65 -8.54 -3.09
C LEU A 203 13.93 -7.27 -2.26
N SER A 204 13.93 -7.36 -0.92
CA SER A 204 14.24 -6.22 -0.03
C SER A 204 15.60 -5.59 -0.34
N SER A 205 16.61 -6.38 -0.73
CA SER A 205 17.93 -5.88 -1.13
C SER A 205 17.89 -4.96 -2.35
N GLN A 206 16.96 -5.19 -3.29
CA GLN A 206 16.78 -4.33 -4.47
C GLN A 206 16.28 -2.94 -4.10
N VAL A 207 15.63 -2.81 -2.94
CA VAL A 207 15.18 -1.52 -2.39
C VAL A 207 16.36 -0.63 -2.06
N TYR A 208 17.34 -1.19 -1.35
CA TYR A 208 18.57 -0.50 -0.98
C TYR A 208 19.49 -0.22 -2.18
N GLN A 209 19.44 -1.06 -3.22
CA GLN A 209 20.20 -0.89 -4.46
C GLN A 209 19.54 0.07 -5.47
N ASN A 210 18.36 0.63 -5.15
CA ASN A 210 17.58 1.48 -6.05
C ASN A 210 17.38 0.88 -7.46
N HIS A 211 17.09 -0.43 -7.53
CA HIS A 211 17.03 -1.14 -8.80
C HIS A 211 15.92 -0.61 -9.73
N ILE A 212 16.11 -0.66 -11.06
CA ILE A 212 15.10 -0.13 -12.00
C ILE A 212 13.74 -0.85 -11.89
N PHE A 213 13.75 -2.13 -11.52
CA PHE A 213 12.54 -2.95 -11.39
C PHE A 213 11.61 -2.46 -10.27
N CYS A 214 12.14 -2.22 -9.07
CA CYS A 214 11.32 -1.71 -7.95
C CYS A 214 10.86 -0.26 -8.24
N ARG A 215 11.71 0.59 -8.85
CA ARG A 215 11.34 1.95 -9.27
C ARG A 215 10.13 1.94 -10.19
N LEU A 216 10.13 1.06 -11.19
CA LEU A 216 9.00 0.90 -12.12
C LEU A 216 7.73 0.43 -11.40
N LEU A 217 7.82 -0.61 -10.56
CA LEU A 217 6.65 -1.14 -9.85
C LEU A 217 6.03 -0.12 -8.89
N PHE A 218 6.85 0.57 -8.08
CA PHE A 218 6.35 1.62 -7.18
C PHE A 218 5.80 2.83 -7.95
N SER A 219 6.41 3.21 -9.09
CA SER A 219 5.87 4.28 -9.94
C SER A 219 4.52 3.92 -10.55
N ILE A 220 4.38 2.68 -11.05
CA ILE A 220 3.12 2.16 -11.59
C ILE A 220 2.05 2.18 -10.49
N GLN A 221 2.36 1.67 -9.30
CA GLN A 221 1.41 1.59 -8.20
C GLN A 221 1.05 2.98 -7.63
N LEU A 222 2.04 3.72 -7.13
CA LEU A 222 1.83 4.93 -6.32
C LEU A 222 1.44 6.14 -7.15
N ARG A 223 1.82 6.19 -8.44
CA ARG A 223 1.59 7.34 -9.32
C ARG A 223 0.53 7.01 -10.38
N TYR A 224 0.83 6.07 -11.28
CA TYR A 224 -0.04 5.79 -12.43
C TYR A 224 -1.41 5.24 -12.03
N LEU A 225 -1.45 4.12 -11.29
CA LEU A 225 -2.71 3.48 -10.90
C LEU A 225 -3.53 4.36 -9.96
N ARG A 226 -2.86 5.13 -9.08
CA ARG A 226 -3.51 6.12 -8.21
C ARG A 226 -4.20 7.21 -9.04
N LEU A 227 -3.48 7.86 -9.96
CA LEU A 227 -4.02 8.92 -10.80
C LEU A 227 -5.12 8.40 -11.75
N THR A 228 -4.96 7.18 -12.23
CA THR A 228 -5.97 6.46 -13.02
C THR A 228 -7.24 6.23 -12.22
N ASN A 229 -7.12 5.81 -10.95
CA ASN A 229 -8.27 5.64 -10.07
C ASN A 229 -9.04 6.96 -9.90
N PHE A 230 -8.34 8.06 -9.58
CA PHE A 230 -8.95 9.40 -9.51
C PHE A 230 -9.65 9.79 -10.83
N SER A 231 -9.03 9.49 -11.96
CA SER A 231 -9.59 9.80 -13.29
C SER A 231 -10.88 9.02 -13.57
N TRP A 232 -10.97 7.76 -13.15
CA TRP A 232 -12.20 6.96 -13.29
C TRP A 232 -13.30 7.39 -12.33
N MET A 233 -12.97 7.77 -11.09
CA MET A 233 -13.96 8.36 -10.17
C MET A 233 -14.50 9.68 -10.72
N LEU A 234 -13.64 10.51 -11.32
CA LEU A 234 -14.05 11.74 -11.99
C LEU A 234 -14.94 11.49 -13.21
N ALA A 235 -14.59 10.52 -14.04
CA ALA A 235 -15.43 10.13 -15.17
C ALA A 235 -16.82 9.68 -14.73
N GLU A 236 -16.90 8.91 -13.64
CA GLU A 236 -18.17 8.47 -13.08
C GLU A 236 -18.99 9.65 -12.53
N ALA A 237 -18.36 10.58 -11.81
CA ALA A 237 -19.00 11.78 -11.28
C ALA A 237 -19.55 12.68 -12.40
N VAL A 238 -18.75 12.92 -13.45
CA VAL A 238 -19.15 13.73 -14.63
C VAL A 238 -20.31 13.06 -15.37
N TYR A 239 -20.23 11.74 -15.58
CA TYR A 239 -21.29 10.98 -16.25
C TYR A 239 -22.60 11.08 -15.46
N LEU A 240 -22.58 10.85 -14.15
CA LEU A 240 -23.78 10.92 -13.30
C LEU A 240 -24.36 12.34 -13.26
N PHE A 241 -23.49 13.36 -13.13
CA PHE A 241 -23.93 14.75 -13.14
C PHE A 241 -24.66 15.12 -14.43
N ARG A 242 -24.10 14.76 -15.60
CA ARG A 242 -24.73 15.04 -16.90
C ARG A 242 -26.03 14.28 -17.10
N LEU A 243 -26.10 13.03 -16.65
CA LEU A 243 -27.33 12.24 -16.69
C LEU A 243 -28.46 12.92 -15.87
N LEU A 244 -28.12 13.47 -14.71
CA LEU A 244 -29.10 14.10 -13.81
C LEU A 244 -29.52 15.51 -14.22
N HIS A 245 -28.59 16.30 -14.75
CA HIS A 245 -28.79 17.72 -15.08
C HIS A 245 -29.49 17.92 -16.42
N THR A 246 -28.98 17.30 -17.49
CA THR A 246 -29.42 17.62 -18.86
C THR A 246 -30.65 16.84 -19.31
N ALA A 247 -31.05 15.77 -18.60
CA ALA A 247 -32.15 14.84 -18.96
C ALA A 247 -32.09 14.24 -20.38
N GLN A 248 -31.10 14.65 -21.19
CA GLN A 248 -30.83 14.16 -22.52
C GLN A 248 -30.05 12.85 -22.38
N HIS A 249 -30.68 11.77 -22.84
CA HIS A 249 -30.01 10.50 -23.05
C HIS A 249 -28.76 10.76 -23.90
N SER A 250 -27.61 10.21 -23.51
CA SER A 250 -26.32 10.44 -24.18
C SER A 250 -26.28 9.73 -25.55
N GLU A 251 -27.16 10.09 -26.48
CA GLU A 251 -27.39 9.38 -27.75
C GLU A 251 -26.22 9.50 -28.75
N GLY A 252 -25.12 10.16 -28.40
CA GLY A 252 -23.95 10.30 -29.28
C GLY A 252 -22.57 10.22 -28.62
N GLU A 253 -22.46 10.05 -27.30
CA GLU A 253 -21.15 10.03 -26.65
C GLU A 253 -20.46 8.68 -26.74
N THR A 254 -19.35 8.67 -27.46
CA THR A 254 -18.56 7.44 -27.64
C THR A 254 -17.77 7.14 -26.36
N MET A 255 -18.11 6.02 -25.69
CA MET A 255 -17.38 5.51 -24.50
C MET A 255 -15.87 5.26 -24.75
N ARG A 256 -15.43 5.27 -26.01
CA ARG A 256 -14.03 5.19 -26.42
C ARG A 256 -13.21 6.39 -25.92
N SER A 257 -13.78 7.61 -25.98
CA SER A 257 -13.07 8.83 -25.54
C SER A 257 -12.77 8.78 -24.05
N TYR A 258 -13.74 8.35 -23.23
CA TYR A 258 -13.54 8.11 -21.80
C TYR A 258 -12.40 7.12 -21.51
N LYS A 259 -12.36 5.99 -22.22
CA LYS A 259 -11.28 5.00 -22.04
C LYS A 259 -9.90 5.56 -22.38
N ILE A 260 -9.79 6.30 -23.49
CA ILE A 260 -8.51 6.89 -23.91
C ILE A 260 -8.05 7.95 -22.91
N ILE A 261 -8.96 8.83 -22.46
CA ILE A 261 -8.61 9.90 -21.52
C ILE A 261 -8.27 9.32 -20.14
N CYS A 262 -9.11 8.47 -19.56
CA CYS A 262 -8.94 8.01 -18.18
C CYS A 262 -7.80 7.02 -17.97
N TRP A 263 -7.37 6.27 -19.00
CA TRP A 263 -6.16 5.44 -18.93
C TRP A 263 -4.94 6.15 -19.52
N GLY A 264 -5.10 6.85 -20.64
CA GLY A 264 -3.99 7.45 -21.38
C GLY A 264 -3.42 8.70 -20.72
N LEU A 265 -4.25 9.64 -20.25
CA LEU A 265 -3.78 10.88 -19.66
C LEU A 265 -2.96 10.62 -18.37
N PRO A 266 -3.41 9.79 -17.41
CA PRO A 266 -2.59 9.40 -16.26
C PRO A 266 -1.28 8.71 -16.64
N GLY A 267 -1.31 7.90 -17.70
CA GLY A 267 -0.14 7.21 -18.23
C GLY A 267 0.90 8.19 -18.77
N ALA A 268 0.47 9.16 -19.58
CA ALA A 268 1.34 10.20 -20.12
C ALA A 268 1.97 11.06 -19.01
N ILE A 269 1.18 11.53 -18.05
CA ILE A 269 1.67 12.33 -16.91
C ILE A 269 2.70 11.52 -16.10
N THR A 270 2.39 10.26 -15.80
CA THR A 270 3.29 9.42 -15.01
C THR A 270 4.58 9.09 -15.76
N PHE A 271 4.52 8.87 -17.07
CA PHE A 271 5.71 8.63 -17.89
C PHE A 271 6.64 9.84 -17.89
N VAL A 272 6.10 11.05 -18.09
CA VAL A 272 6.89 12.29 -18.00
C VAL A 272 7.51 12.45 -16.61
N TYR A 273 6.72 12.24 -15.55
CA TYR A 273 7.24 12.26 -14.17
C TYR A 273 8.38 11.25 -13.95
N PHE A 274 8.24 10.02 -14.45
CA PHE A 274 9.26 8.98 -14.30
C PHE A 274 10.59 9.39 -14.93
N VAL A 275 10.54 9.96 -16.15
CA VAL A 275 11.74 10.46 -16.86
C VAL A 275 12.33 11.67 -16.14
N VAL A 276 11.51 12.67 -15.80
CA VAL A 276 11.98 13.90 -15.14
C VAL A 276 12.58 13.58 -13.78
N ARG A 277 11.96 12.72 -12.97
CA ARG A 277 12.51 12.28 -11.69
C ARG A 277 13.81 11.49 -11.89
N GLY A 278 13.87 10.60 -12.88
CA GLY A 278 15.08 9.87 -13.21
C GLY A 278 16.28 10.76 -13.58
N LEU A 279 16.04 11.92 -14.16
CA LEU A 279 17.09 12.86 -14.55
C LEU A 279 17.50 13.83 -13.43
N ASN A 280 16.60 14.15 -12.50
CA ASN A 280 16.81 15.21 -11.50
C ASN A 280 16.99 14.69 -10.07
N ASP A 281 16.46 13.51 -9.74
CA ASP A 281 16.47 12.95 -8.38
C ASP A 281 16.37 11.42 -8.41
N ASP A 282 17.46 10.76 -8.84
CA ASP A 282 17.60 9.31 -8.80
C ASP A 282 18.19 8.78 -7.48
N VAL A 283 18.19 9.61 -6.44
CA VAL A 283 18.71 9.25 -5.13
C VAL A 283 17.54 8.72 -4.28
N GLY A 284 17.59 7.45 -3.85
CA GLY A 284 16.63 6.93 -2.88
C GLY A 284 16.32 5.45 -3.00
N MET A 285 15.50 4.95 -2.05
CA MET A 285 15.06 3.56 -1.96
C MET A 285 13.87 3.28 -2.89
N CYS A 286 14.13 3.11 -4.19
CA CYS A 286 13.13 2.80 -5.24
C CYS A 286 11.97 3.79 -5.40
N TRP A 287 12.19 5.05 -5.05
CA TRP A 287 11.19 6.13 -5.16
C TRP A 287 9.88 5.86 -4.40
N ILE A 288 9.97 5.06 -3.34
CA ILE A 288 8.87 4.86 -2.37
C ILE A 288 8.57 6.21 -1.69
N GLU A 289 9.63 6.96 -1.37
CA GLU A 289 9.54 8.30 -0.82
C GLU A 289 9.35 9.35 -1.92
N ASN A 290 8.79 10.49 -1.53
CA ASN A 290 8.65 11.64 -2.41
C ASN A 290 10.04 12.18 -2.80
N SER A 291 10.15 12.73 -4.01
CA SER A 291 11.37 13.42 -4.44
C SER A 291 11.71 14.57 -3.50
N THR A 292 13.01 14.77 -3.27
CA THR A 292 13.54 15.94 -2.55
C THR A 292 13.26 17.24 -3.31
N VAL A 293 13.12 17.13 -4.64
CA VAL A 293 12.81 18.23 -5.54
C VAL A 293 11.30 18.43 -5.61
N ALA A 294 10.79 19.38 -4.83
CA ALA A 294 9.36 19.61 -4.66
C ALA A 294 8.59 19.76 -5.99
N TRP A 295 9.10 20.51 -6.96
CA TRP A 295 8.39 20.77 -8.22
C TRP A 295 8.16 19.50 -9.07
N VAL A 296 9.03 18.49 -8.93
CA VAL A 296 8.88 17.20 -9.61
C VAL A 296 7.66 16.44 -9.06
N GLU A 297 7.47 16.43 -7.74
CA GLU A 297 6.28 15.81 -7.12
C GLU A 297 4.98 16.55 -7.45
N TRP A 298 5.03 17.87 -7.58
CA TRP A 298 3.85 18.67 -7.95
C TRP A 298 3.28 18.29 -9.32
N MET A 299 4.07 17.71 -10.23
CA MET A 299 3.57 17.16 -11.50
C MET A 299 2.52 16.06 -11.30
N ILE A 300 2.57 15.32 -10.19
CA ILE A 300 1.58 14.29 -9.85
C ILE A 300 0.54 14.82 -8.87
N PHE A 301 0.94 15.65 -7.89
CA PHE A 301 0.00 16.17 -6.89
C PHE A 301 -1.00 17.15 -7.49
N ALA A 302 -0.58 18.06 -8.38
CA ALA A 302 -1.49 19.03 -8.99
C ALA A 302 -2.66 18.39 -9.74
N PRO A 303 -2.48 17.45 -10.69
CA PRO A 303 -3.61 16.80 -11.37
C PRO A 303 -4.46 15.95 -10.43
N SER A 304 -3.86 15.34 -9.41
CA SER A 304 -4.60 14.57 -8.40
C SER A 304 -5.52 15.47 -7.57
N LEU A 305 -5.00 16.58 -7.05
CA LEU A 305 -5.76 17.56 -6.27
C LEU A 305 -6.87 18.21 -7.12
N LEU A 306 -6.59 18.53 -8.39
CA LEU A 306 -7.58 19.06 -9.30
C LEU A 306 -8.73 18.07 -9.50
N ALA A 307 -8.42 16.79 -9.79
CA ALA A 307 -9.45 15.76 -9.97
C ALA A 307 -10.31 15.57 -8.71
N MET A 308 -9.69 15.54 -7.53
CA MET A 308 -10.39 15.42 -6.25
C MET A 308 -11.26 16.64 -5.95
N GLY A 309 -10.77 17.85 -6.22
CA GLY A 309 -11.51 19.10 -6.04
C GLY A 309 -12.74 19.17 -6.95
N VAL A 310 -12.61 18.77 -8.21
CA VAL A 310 -13.74 18.69 -9.15
C VAL A 310 -14.73 17.61 -8.72
N ASN A 311 -14.27 16.45 -8.23
CA ASN A 311 -15.16 15.41 -7.69
C ASN A 311 -15.99 15.91 -6.51
N LEU A 312 -15.38 16.65 -5.59
CA LEU A 312 -16.10 17.23 -4.45
C LEU A 312 -17.19 18.21 -4.92
N LEU A 313 -16.86 19.08 -5.88
CA LEU A 313 -17.82 20.01 -6.46
C LEU A 313 -18.98 19.27 -7.14
N LEU A 314 -18.68 18.26 -7.96
CA LEU A 314 -19.69 17.42 -8.62
C LEU A 314 -20.57 16.66 -7.64
N LEU A 315 -20.00 16.13 -6.54
CA LEU A 315 -20.78 15.49 -5.49
C LEU A 315 -21.78 16.48 -4.88
N GLY A 316 -21.32 17.69 -4.54
CA GLY A 316 -22.18 18.75 -4.02
C GLY A 316 -23.34 19.08 -4.96
N LEU A 317 -23.04 19.24 -6.26
CA LEU A 317 -24.05 19.52 -7.28
C LEU A 317 -25.06 18.37 -7.44
N VAL A 318 -24.58 17.11 -7.51
CA VAL A 318 -25.45 15.93 -7.59
C VAL A 318 -26.35 15.82 -6.36
N VAL A 319 -25.80 16.02 -5.16
CA VAL A 319 -26.58 16.00 -3.91
C VAL A 319 -27.63 17.11 -3.91
N ILE A 320 -27.29 18.33 -4.36
CA ILE A 320 -28.26 19.43 -4.49
C ILE A 320 -29.39 19.05 -5.46
N ILE A 321 -29.07 18.50 -6.63
CA ILE A 321 -30.07 18.08 -7.62
C ILE A 321 -30.97 16.97 -7.05
N LEU A 322 -30.38 15.98 -6.37
CA LEU A 322 -31.13 14.89 -5.73
C LEU A 322 -32.08 15.45 -4.67
N VAL A 323 -31.59 16.34 -3.79
CA VAL A 323 -32.42 16.99 -2.76
C VAL A 323 -33.53 17.83 -3.37
N LYS A 324 -33.27 18.60 -4.44
CA LYS A 324 -34.30 19.37 -5.14
C LYS A 324 -35.38 18.46 -5.73
N LYS A 325 -35.00 17.39 -6.43
CA LYS A 325 -35.96 16.40 -6.98
C LYS A 325 -36.79 15.72 -5.90
N LEU A 326 -36.21 15.47 -4.72
CA LEU A 326 -36.91 14.93 -3.56
C LEU A 326 -37.92 15.94 -2.97
N ARG A 327 -37.56 17.22 -2.87
CA ARG A 327 -38.48 18.26 -2.35
C ARG A 327 -39.63 18.58 -3.30
N CYS A 328 -39.41 18.52 -4.62
CA CYS A 328 -40.45 18.78 -5.62
C CYS A 328 -41.48 17.65 -5.76
N ASN A 329 -41.27 16.49 -5.12
CA ASN A 329 -42.26 15.42 -5.01
C ASN A 329 -42.79 15.33 -3.57
N PRO A 330 -43.66 16.25 -3.12
CA PRO A 330 -44.12 16.33 -1.73
C PRO A 330 -44.95 15.13 -1.26
N HIS A 331 -45.39 14.26 -2.17
CA HIS A 331 -46.06 12.98 -1.86
C HIS A 331 -45.09 11.83 -1.50
N LEU A 332 -43.78 12.09 -1.47
CA LEU A 332 -42.77 11.08 -1.18
C LEU A 332 -42.84 10.68 0.31
N GLU A 333 -43.27 9.44 0.59
CA GLU A 333 -43.32 8.91 1.95
C GLU A 333 -41.97 9.03 2.68
N ARG A 334 -41.99 9.17 4.01
CA ARG A 334 -40.79 9.22 4.89
C ARG A 334 -39.79 8.08 4.58
N ILE A 335 -40.29 6.92 4.15
CA ILE A 335 -39.51 5.74 3.77
C ILE A 335 -38.66 6.00 2.51
N GLN A 336 -39.21 6.67 1.50
CA GLN A 336 -38.51 6.96 0.25
C GLN A 336 -37.48 8.08 0.43
N TYR A 337 -37.75 9.07 1.28
CA TYR A 337 -36.77 10.09 1.68
C TYR A 337 -35.53 9.46 2.33
N ARG A 338 -35.74 8.55 3.31
CA ARG A 338 -34.64 7.83 3.98
C ARG A 338 -33.83 6.97 3.01
N LYS A 339 -34.48 6.34 2.03
CA LYS A 339 -33.80 5.58 0.96
C LYS A 339 -32.92 6.47 0.09
N ALA A 340 -33.38 7.68 -0.24
CA ALA A 340 -32.63 8.60 -1.08
C ALA A 340 -31.43 9.23 -0.35
N VAL A 341 -31.60 9.63 0.91
CA VAL A 341 -30.48 10.08 1.77
C VAL A 341 -29.44 8.97 1.92
N ARG A 342 -29.88 7.72 2.15
CA ARG A 342 -28.97 6.57 2.18
C ARG A 342 -28.22 6.38 0.85
N GLY A 343 -28.90 6.57 -0.28
CA GLY A 343 -28.28 6.54 -1.61
C GLY A 343 -27.23 7.64 -1.80
N ALA A 344 -27.48 8.86 -1.30
CA ALA A 344 -26.51 9.95 -1.35
C ALA A 344 -25.24 9.64 -0.53
N PHE A 345 -25.37 9.02 0.65
CA PHE A 345 -24.21 8.53 1.41
C PHE A 345 -23.41 7.46 0.67
N MET A 346 -24.08 6.60 -0.10
CA MET A 346 -23.40 5.59 -0.93
C MET A 346 -22.59 6.22 -2.09
N LEU A 347 -22.83 7.48 -2.47
CA LEU A 347 -22.03 8.16 -3.49
C LEU A 347 -20.65 8.60 -2.99
N ILE A 348 -20.47 8.77 -1.67
CA ILE A 348 -19.21 9.23 -1.07
C ILE A 348 -18.02 8.31 -1.47
N PRO A 349 -18.05 6.99 -1.18
CA PRO A 349 -16.95 6.09 -1.53
C PRO A 349 -16.73 5.96 -3.04
N VAL A 350 -17.79 6.11 -3.84
CA VAL A 350 -17.76 6.06 -5.30
C VAL A 350 -17.04 7.26 -5.89
N PHE A 351 -17.25 8.45 -5.32
CA PHE A 351 -16.64 9.70 -5.79
C PHE A 351 -15.23 9.91 -5.21
N GLY A 352 -14.82 9.09 -4.24
CA GLY A 352 -13.48 9.12 -3.64
C GLY A 352 -13.28 10.26 -2.64
N VAL A 353 -14.35 10.89 -2.14
CA VAL A 353 -14.23 12.10 -1.30
C VAL A 353 -13.51 11.82 0.02
N GLN A 354 -13.59 10.61 0.56
CA GLN A 354 -12.82 10.18 1.73
C GLN A 354 -11.30 10.32 1.53
N GLN A 355 -10.81 10.30 0.28
CA GLN A 355 -9.40 10.47 -0.01
C GLN A 355 -8.95 11.92 0.21
N LEU A 356 -9.85 12.91 0.33
CA LEU A 356 -9.45 14.27 0.73
C LEU A 356 -8.81 14.30 2.11
N LEU A 357 -9.16 13.34 2.97
CA LEU A 357 -8.50 13.19 4.26
C LEU A 357 -7.00 12.95 4.06
N THR A 358 -6.59 12.20 3.03
CA THR A 358 -5.16 11.88 2.74
C THR A 358 -4.26 13.08 2.49
N ILE A 359 -4.83 14.26 2.19
CA ILE A 359 -4.07 15.47 1.87
C ILE A 359 -3.30 15.97 3.10
N TYR A 360 -3.90 15.85 4.29
CA TYR A 360 -3.28 16.33 5.52
C TYR A 360 -2.73 15.16 6.34
N ARG A 361 -1.43 14.92 6.28
CA ARG A 361 -0.78 13.87 7.06
C ARG A 361 -0.56 14.33 8.50
N PHE A 362 -1.45 13.97 9.41
CA PHE A 362 -1.14 14.08 10.84
C PHE A 362 -0.07 13.06 11.22
N SER A 363 0.88 13.47 12.07
CA SER A 363 1.95 12.60 12.59
C SER A 363 1.46 11.53 13.59
N ASN A 364 0.15 11.36 13.74
CA ASN A 364 -0.45 10.42 14.67
C ASN A 364 -0.62 9.04 14.02
N THR A 365 -0.12 7.98 14.67
CA THR A 365 -0.22 6.59 14.20
C THR A 365 -1.65 6.14 13.93
N TYR A 366 -2.60 6.48 14.82
CA TYR A 366 -4.02 6.15 14.64
C TYR A 366 -4.59 6.77 13.37
N TYR A 367 -4.21 8.01 13.09
CA TYR A 367 -4.60 8.71 11.88
C TYR A 367 -4.02 8.03 10.63
N GLN A 368 -2.72 7.70 10.63
CA GLN A 368 -2.07 7.04 9.49
C GLN A 368 -2.62 5.64 9.21
N VAL A 369 -2.92 4.87 10.26
CA VAL A 369 -3.53 3.54 10.15
C VAL A 369 -4.96 3.65 9.61
N THR A 370 -5.74 4.61 10.11
CA THR A 370 -7.11 4.86 9.65
C THR A 370 -7.13 5.32 8.21
N ASP A 371 -6.28 6.28 7.83
CA ASP A 371 -6.14 6.75 6.46
C ASP A 371 -5.77 5.59 5.52
N GLN A 372 -4.75 4.81 5.87
CA GLN A 372 -4.34 3.64 5.09
C GLN A 372 -5.49 2.63 4.95
N SER A 373 -6.25 2.39 6.02
CA SER A 373 -7.38 1.45 6.04
C SER A 373 -8.54 1.93 5.19
N LEU A 374 -8.88 3.23 5.24
CA LEU A 374 -9.94 3.82 4.43
C LEU A 374 -9.62 3.74 2.94
N ASN A 375 -8.36 4.00 2.57
CA ASN A 375 -7.89 3.83 1.19
C ASN A 375 -7.90 2.35 0.78
N GLY A 376 -7.47 1.45 1.67
CA GLY A 376 -7.50 0.01 1.45
C GLY A 376 -8.91 -0.54 1.21
N LEU A 377 -9.90 -0.07 1.97
CA LEU A 377 -11.30 -0.51 1.89
C LEU A 377 -12.13 0.19 0.80
N GLN A 378 -11.58 1.20 0.11
CA GLN A 378 -12.31 1.90 -0.96
C GLN A 378 -12.84 0.90 -2.00
N GLY A 379 -11.99 -0.01 -2.47
CA GLY A 379 -12.37 -1.02 -3.47
C GLY A 379 -13.52 -1.91 -3.00
N PHE A 380 -13.47 -2.36 -1.74
CA PHE A 380 -14.56 -3.09 -1.09
C PHE A 380 -15.87 -2.30 -1.14
N PHE A 381 -15.91 -1.06 -0.64
CA PHE A 381 -17.13 -0.25 -0.61
C PHE A 381 -17.68 0.03 -2.01
N VAL A 382 -16.81 0.39 -2.95
CA VAL A 382 -17.22 0.66 -4.35
C VAL A 382 -17.82 -0.60 -4.97
N SER A 383 -17.19 -1.77 -4.82
CA SER A 383 -17.72 -3.05 -5.34
C SER A 383 -19.07 -3.41 -4.74
N PHE A 384 -19.23 -3.17 -3.44
CA PHE A 384 -20.48 -3.45 -2.73
C PHE A 384 -21.63 -2.56 -3.21
N ILE A 385 -21.36 -1.28 -3.44
CA ILE A 385 -22.37 -0.30 -3.87
C ILE A 385 -22.72 -0.48 -5.35
N VAL A 386 -21.70 -0.60 -6.20
CA VAL A 386 -21.88 -0.59 -7.65
C VAL A 386 -22.31 -1.94 -8.21
N CYS A 387 -21.89 -3.05 -7.59
CA CYS A 387 -22.18 -4.40 -8.04
C CYS A 387 -23.17 -5.13 -7.12
N TYR A 388 -22.80 -5.37 -5.86
CA TYR A 388 -23.54 -6.31 -5.01
C TYR A 388 -24.91 -5.80 -4.52
N THR A 389 -25.06 -4.50 -4.31
CA THR A 389 -26.34 -3.89 -3.91
C THR A 389 -27.15 -3.33 -5.08
N ASN A 390 -26.58 -3.37 -6.29
CA ASN A 390 -27.21 -2.81 -7.47
C ASN A 390 -28.35 -3.72 -7.95
N ARG A 391 -29.58 -3.22 -7.92
CA ARG A 391 -30.79 -3.96 -8.29
C ARG A 391 -30.72 -4.52 -9.71
N SER A 392 -30.21 -3.76 -10.66
CA SER A 392 -30.10 -4.21 -12.06
C SER A 392 -29.16 -5.41 -12.19
N VAL A 393 -28.09 -5.46 -11.40
CA VAL A 393 -27.16 -6.59 -11.36
C VAL A 393 -27.83 -7.80 -10.71
N ILE A 394 -28.50 -7.60 -9.56
CA ILE A 394 -29.21 -8.66 -8.83
C ILE A 394 -30.30 -9.29 -9.70
N GLU A 395 -31.14 -8.48 -10.35
CA GLU A 395 -32.22 -8.95 -11.22
C GLU A 395 -31.66 -9.69 -12.44
N CYS A 396 -30.58 -9.20 -13.05
CA CYS A 396 -29.93 -9.89 -14.16
C CYS A 396 -29.35 -11.23 -13.73
N LEU A 397 -28.76 -11.31 -12.53
CA LEU A 397 -28.22 -12.54 -11.98
C LEU A 397 -29.31 -13.54 -11.65
N GLN A 398 -30.43 -13.10 -11.06
CA GLN A 398 -31.60 -13.94 -10.79
C GLN A 398 -32.21 -14.50 -12.08
N LYS A 399 -32.39 -13.66 -13.10
CA LYS A 399 -32.89 -14.09 -14.42
C LYS A 399 -31.96 -15.13 -15.04
N TRP A 400 -30.65 -14.88 -15.01
CA TRP A 400 -29.67 -15.83 -15.50
C TRP A 400 -29.73 -17.17 -14.75
N TRP A 401 -29.83 -17.12 -13.42
CA TRP A 401 -29.92 -18.31 -12.56
C TRP A 401 -31.16 -19.15 -12.88
N ASN A 402 -32.32 -18.51 -13.00
CA ASN A 402 -33.58 -19.18 -13.34
C ASN A 402 -33.52 -19.83 -14.73
N SER A 403 -33.02 -19.11 -15.73
CA SER A 403 -32.82 -19.67 -17.08
C SER A 403 -31.81 -20.82 -17.10
N HIS A 404 -30.81 -20.82 -16.21
CA HIS A 404 -29.87 -21.92 -16.08
C HIS A 404 -30.51 -23.15 -15.44
N GLN A 405 -31.34 -22.96 -14.41
CA GLN A 405 -32.13 -24.03 -13.80
C GLN A 405 -33.10 -24.66 -14.81
N GLU A 406 -33.82 -23.85 -15.59
CA GLU A 406 -34.74 -24.33 -16.64
C GLU A 406 -34.00 -25.16 -17.71
N LYS A 407 -32.86 -24.68 -18.20
CA LYS A 407 -32.04 -25.44 -19.17
C LYS A 407 -31.49 -26.75 -18.58
N SER A 408 -31.13 -26.75 -17.30
CA SER A 408 -30.64 -27.94 -16.63
C SER A 408 -31.76 -28.98 -16.44
N ALA A 409 -32.97 -28.53 -16.10
CA ALA A 409 -34.16 -29.37 -16.01
C ALA A 409 -34.54 -29.96 -17.37
N LEU A 410 -34.61 -29.15 -18.43
CA LEU A 410 -34.85 -29.61 -19.81
C LEU A 410 -33.77 -30.60 -20.28
N GLY A 411 -32.50 -30.35 -19.94
CA GLY A 411 -31.40 -31.27 -20.26
C GLY A 411 -31.50 -32.61 -19.52
N ALA A 412 -31.99 -32.62 -18.28
CA ALA A 412 -32.27 -33.84 -17.53
C ALA A 412 -33.45 -34.63 -18.14
N GLU A 413 -34.54 -33.93 -18.50
CA GLU A 413 -35.70 -34.54 -19.16
C GLU A 413 -35.33 -35.15 -20.52
N CYS A 414 -34.51 -34.45 -21.32
CA CYS A 414 -34.06 -34.95 -22.62
C CYS A 414 -33.19 -36.21 -22.48
N ARG A 415 -32.27 -36.25 -21.49
CA ARG A 415 -31.49 -37.46 -21.18
C ARG A 415 -32.37 -38.64 -20.77
N GLN A 416 -33.39 -38.40 -19.95
CA GLN A 416 -34.32 -39.43 -19.51
C GLN A 416 -35.17 -39.99 -20.67
N ARG A 417 -35.64 -39.12 -21.58
CA ARG A 417 -36.37 -39.58 -22.78
C ARG A 417 -35.49 -40.42 -23.71
N MET A 418 -34.21 -40.04 -23.88
CA MET A 418 -33.26 -40.83 -24.66
C MET A 418 -32.99 -42.21 -24.05
N SER A 419 -32.82 -42.31 -22.72
CA SER A 419 -32.62 -43.61 -22.06
C SER A 419 -33.84 -44.52 -22.16
N ILE A 420 -35.06 -43.99 -22.05
CA ILE A 420 -36.29 -44.77 -22.22
C ILE A 420 -36.41 -45.30 -23.66
N GLN A 421 -36.10 -44.48 -24.66
CA GLN A 421 -36.14 -44.90 -26.05
C GLN A 421 -35.09 -45.98 -26.37
N GLU A 422 -33.93 -45.92 -25.72
CA GLU A 422 -32.86 -46.92 -25.84
C GLU A 422 -33.24 -48.24 -25.15
N SER A 423 -33.81 -48.20 -23.94
CA SER A 423 -34.37 -49.38 -23.26
C SER A 423 -35.56 -49.99 -24.02
N GLY A 424 -36.45 -49.18 -24.59
CA GLY A 424 -37.56 -49.66 -25.40
C GLY A 424 -37.11 -50.36 -26.70
N LYS A 425 -36.03 -49.87 -27.33
CA LYS A 425 -35.39 -50.55 -28.47
C LYS A 425 -34.75 -51.88 -28.09
N LEU A 426 -34.22 -52.01 -26.86
CA LEU A 426 -33.68 -53.26 -26.33
C LEU A 426 -34.79 -54.29 -26.03
N ILE A 427 -35.94 -53.84 -25.50
CA ILE A 427 -37.10 -54.71 -25.23
C ILE A 427 -37.74 -55.23 -26.53
N LEU A 428 -37.85 -54.40 -27.58
CA LEU A 428 -38.36 -54.85 -28.89
C LEU A 428 -37.42 -55.85 -29.61
N LYS A 429 -36.18 -56.00 -29.15
CA LYS A 429 -35.19 -56.92 -29.72
C LYS A 429 -35.09 -58.24 -28.96
N SER A 430 -35.82 -58.43 -27.86
CA SER A 430 -35.90 -59.73 -27.18
C SER A 430 -36.81 -60.68 -27.97
N PRO A 431 -36.36 -61.90 -28.32
CA PRO A 431 -37.21 -62.87 -29.01
C PRO A 431 -38.34 -63.35 -28.08
N PRO A 432 -39.49 -63.81 -28.63
CA PRO A 432 -40.61 -64.26 -27.81
C PRO A 432 -40.18 -65.46 -26.96
N LEU A 433 -40.50 -65.43 -25.66
CA LEU A 433 -40.43 -66.62 -24.81
C LEU A 433 -41.43 -67.64 -25.37
N THR A 434 -40.92 -68.71 -25.95
CA THR A 434 -41.70 -69.93 -26.22
C THR A 434 -42.05 -70.56 -24.88
N GLU A 435 -43.30 -70.39 -24.43
CA GLU A 435 -43.88 -71.23 -23.38
C GLU A 435 -43.93 -72.68 -23.89
N HIS A 436 -43.05 -73.53 -23.36
CA HIS A 436 -43.23 -74.97 -23.40
C HIS A 436 -44.28 -75.34 -22.33
N VAL A 437 -45.54 -75.43 -22.75
CA VAL A 437 -46.56 -76.20 -22.00
C VAL A 437 -46.33 -77.68 -22.33
N GLN A 438 -45.92 -78.46 -21.32
CA GLN A 438 -45.99 -79.92 -21.34
C GLN A 438 -47.22 -80.39 -20.55
N LEU A 439 -47.97 -81.29 -21.22
CA LEU A 439 -49.09 -82.14 -20.79
C LEU A 439 -50.48 -81.50 -20.69
#